data_AF-A0A357Z288-F1
#
_entry.id   AF-A0A357Z288-F1
#
_cell.length_a   1.000
_cell.length_b   1.000
_cell.length_c   1.000
_cell.angle_alpha   90.00
_cell.angle_beta   90.00
_cell.angle_gamma   90.00
#
_symmetry.space_group_name_H-M   'P 1'
#
loop_
_entity.id
_entity.type
_entity.pdbx_description
1 polymer ?
#
loop_
_entity_poly.entity_id
_entity_poly.type
_entity_poly.pdbx_seq_one_letter_code
_entity_poly.pdbx_strand_id
1 'polypeptide(L)' 'FLDYCDSMESIGIDFPNDMNNASHLNQWGACKLSSAFGAYLKQHYQLEDHRSDPAYAQWDRDYLLSQAHDVLD' A
#
# COMPACT_ATOMS: atom_id res chain seq x y z
N PHE A 1 8.15 -0.48 -17.81
CA PHE A 1 8.19 -1.37 -16.64
C PHE A 1 8.58 -0.51 -15.45
N LEU A 2 7.88 -0.64 -14.32
CA LEU A 2 8.15 0.13 -13.11
C LEU A 2 8.86 -0.81 -12.13
N ASP A 3 10.14 -0.56 -11.88
CA ASP A 3 10.95 -1.31 -10.93
C ASP A 3 11.17 -0.46 -9.68
N TYR A 4 10.62 -0.89 -8.56
CA TYR A 4 10.73 -0.16 -7.29
C TYR A 4 12.01 -0.47 -6.52
N CYS A 5 12.75 -1.53 -6.90
CA CYS A 5 14.07 -1.81 -6.33
C CYS A 5 15.05 -0.67 -6.63
N ASP A 6 14.99 -0.10 -7.83
CA ASP A 6 15.84 1.02 -8.26
C ASP A 6 15.52 2.35 -7.56
N SER A 7 14.36 2.45 -6.90
CA SER A 7 13.88 3.67 -6.26
C SER A 7 13.63 3.51 -4.76
N MET A 8 14.09 2.42 -4.14
CA MET A 8 13.89 2.15 -2.70
C MET A 8 14.35 3.29 -1.81
N GLU A 9 15.47 3.94 -2.15
CA GLU A 9 15.97 5.12 -1.42
C GLU A 9 15.00 6.30 -1.51
N SER A 10 14.49 6.60 -2.71
CA SER A 10 13.53 7.70 -2.91
C SER A 10 12.17 7.47 -2.22
N ILE A 11 11.76 6.21 -2.08
CA ILE A 11 10.56 5.81 -1.32
C ILE A 11 10.82 5.89 0.20
N GLY A 12 12.10 5.92 0.62
CA GLY A 12 12.50 5.93 2.02
C GLY A 12 12.38 4.55 2.69
N ILE A 13 12.65 3.48 1.95
CA ILE A 13 12.73 2.13 2.51
C ILE A 13 13.95 2.03 3.43
N ASP A 14 13.69 1.69 4.69
CA ASP A 14 14.66 1.48 5.75
C ASP A 14 14.77 -0.02 6.04
N PHE A 15 15.73 -0.69 5.40
CA PHE A 15 15.86 -2.15 5.42
C PHE A 15 15.79 -2.78 6.83
N PRO A 16 16.49 -2.28 7.86
CA PRO A 16 16.36 -2.79 9.22
C PRO A 16 14.94 -2.79 9.80
N ASN A 17 14.12 -1.80 9.43
CA ASN A 17 12.83 -1.54 10.08
C ASN A 17 11.62 -1.82 9.18
N ASP A 18 11.81 -1.93 7.87
CA ASP A 18 10.74 -2.08 6.88
C ASP A 18 10.65 -3.49 6.28
N MET A 19 11.52 -4.42 6.70
CA MET A 19 11.59 -5.77 6.16
C MET A 19 11.05 -6.78 7.19
N ASN A 20 10.15 -7.66 6.74
CA ASN A 20 9.72 -8.83 7.52
C ASN A 20 10.78 -9.93 7.49
N ASN A 21 11.48 -10.06 6.36
CA ASN A 21 12.61 -10.97 6.16
C ASN A 21 13.52 -10.44 5.05
N ALA A 22 14.52 -11.22 4.64
CA ALA A 22 15.52 -10.79 3.66
C ALA A 22 14.98 -10.33 2.29
N SER A 23 13.74 -10.68 1.91
CA SER A 23 13.17 -10.36 0.60
C SER A 23 11.73 -9.82 0.62
N HIS A 24 11.10 -9.71 1.79
CA HIS A 24 9.72 -9.25 1.91
C HIS A 24 9.62 -8.07 2.87
N LEU A 25 8.89 -7.03 2.45
CA LEU A 25 8.52 -5.91 3.32
C LEU A 25 7.61 -6.38 4.44
N ASN A 26 7.73 -5.74 5.60
CA ASN A 26 6.72 -5.78 6.65
C ASN A 26 5.63 -4.73 6.37
N GLN A 27 4.67 -4.56 7.29
CA GLN A 27 3.54 -3.63 7.10
C GLN A 27 4.01 -2.18 6.87
N TRP A 28 5.01 -1.72 7.62
CA TRP A 28 5.57 -0.37 7.54
C TRP A 28 6.22 -0.11 6.18
N GLY A 29 7.08 -1.02 5.72
CA GLY A 29 7.67 -0.96 4.40
C GLY A 29 6.64 -1.03 3.27
N ALA A 30 5.65 -1.92 3.41
CA ALA A 30 4.57 -2.07 2.44
C ALA A 30 3.71 -0.80 2.33
N CYS A 31 3.45 -0.10 3.44
CA CYS A 31 2.74 1.18 3.44
C CYS A 31 3.50 2.26 2.65
N LYS A 32 4.83 2.36 2.81
CA LYS A 32 5.66 3.30 2.06
C LYS A 32 5.60 3.02 0.56
N LEU A 33 5.83 1.76 0.16
CA LEU A 33 5.79 1.33 -1.24
C LEU A 33 4.40 1.55 -1.86
N SER A 34 3.33 1.14 -1.16
CA SER A 34 1.96 1.26 -1.65
C SER A 34 1.53 2.72 -1.80
N SER A 35 1.98 3.60 -0.91
CA SER A 35 1.74 5.05 -1.03
C SER A 35 2.42 5.63 -2.26
N ALA A 36 3.69 5.26 -2.51
CA ALA A 36 4.42 5.69 -3.70
C ALA A 36 3.74 5.18 -4.99
N PHE A 37 3.28 3.92 -4.99
CA PHE A 37 2.59 3.34 -6.14
C PHE A 37 1.21 3.96 -6.38
N GLY A 38 0.44 4.20 -5.32
CA GLY A 38 -0.83 4.92 -5.43
C GLY A 38 -0.66 6.33 -6.00
N ALA A 39 0.38 7.05 -5.58
CA ALA A 39 0.72 8.36 -6.14
C ALA A 39 1.07 8.29 -7.63
N TYR A 40 1.90 7.31 -8.03
CA TYR A 40 2.22 7.06 -9.45
C TYR A 40 0.95 6.81 -10.26
N LEU A 41 0.06 5.92 -9.79
CA LEU A 41 -1.19 5.63 -10.50
C LEU A 41 -2.05 6.89 -10.69
N LYS A 42 -2.21 7.70 -9.64
CA LYS A 42 -2.99 8.94 -9.68
C LYS A 42 -2.39 9.99 -10.62
N GLN A 43 -1.06 10.05 -10.72
CA GLN A 43 -0.36 10.99 -11.59
C GLN A 43 -0.44 10.59 -13.07
N HIS A 44 -0.40 9.29 -13.35
CA HIS A 44 -0.26 8.77 -14.71
C HIS A 44 -1.57 8.30 -15.34
N TYR A 45 -2.62 8.08 -14.55
CA TYR A 45 -3.91 7.57 -15.02
C TYR A 45 -5.08 8.32 -14.39
N GLN A 46 -6.17 8.41 -15.15
CA GLN A 46 -7.47 8.86 -14.67
C GLN A 46 -8.27 7.63 -14.24
N LEU A 47 -8.12 7.24 -12.98
CA LEU A 47 -8.86 6.11 -12.41
C LEU A 47 -10.20 6.62 -11.86
N GLU A 48 -11.27 5.90 -12.16
CA GLU A 48 -12.60 6.17 -11.60
C GLU A 48 -12.61 5.86 -10.09
N ASP A 49 -13.29 6.69 -9.32
CA ASP A 49 -13.41 6.54 -7.87
C ASP A 49 -14.65 5.71 -7.53
N HIS A 50 -14.44 4.42 -7.24
CA HIS A 50 -15.51 3.47 -6.91
C HIS A 50 -15.86 3.39 -5.42
N ARG A 51 -15.30 4.26 -4.55
CA ARG A 51 -15.54 4.18 -3.09
C ARG A 51 -17.01 4.41 -2.69
N SER A 52 -17.83 4.95 -3.58
CA SER A 52 -19.28 5.12 -3.34
C SER A 52 -20.14 4.22 -4.22
N ASP A 53 -19.54 3.29 -4.96
CA ASP A 53 -20.24 2.37 -5.85
C ASP A 53 -20.80 1.18 -5.05
N PRO A 54 -22.13 0.95 -5.04
CA PRO A 54 -22.75 -0.17 -4.33
C PRO A 54 -22.20 -1.54 -4.71
N ALA A 55 -21.69 -1.72 -5.94
CA ALA A 55 -21.10 -2.97 -6.39
C ALA A 55 -19.83 -3.35 -5.60
N TYR A 56 -19.15 -2.35 -5.01
CA TYR A 56 -17.89 -2.51 -4.27
C TYR A 56 -18.04 -2.33 -2.76
N ALA A 57 -19.27 -2.18 -2.23
CA ALA A 57 -19.51 -1.94 -0.81
C ALA A 57 -18.92 -3.02 0.13
N GLN A 58 -18.56 -4.20 -0.38
CA GLN A 58 -17.85 -5.22 0.41
C GLN A 58 -16.42 -4.80 0.75
N TRP A 59 -15.74 -4.04 -0.12
CA TRP A 59 -14.36 -3.60 0.12
C TRP A 59 -14.26 -2.66 1.31
N ASP A 60 -15.23 -1.75 1.47
CA ASP A 60 -15.29 -0.87 2.65
C ASP A 60 -15.49 -1.69 3.94
N ARG A 61 -16.32 -2.73 3.90
CA ARG A 61 -16.52 -3.63 5.05
C ARG A 61 -15.23 -4.38 5.39
N ASP A 62 -14.56 -4.92 4.38
CA ASP A 62 -13.31 -5.67 4.56
C ASP A 62 -12.18 -4.76 5.09
N TYR A 63 -12.11 -3.50 4.61
CA TYR A 63 -11.16 -2.50 5.09
C TYR A 63 -11.40 -2.09 6.56
N LEU A 64 -12.66 -2.03 6.99
CA LEU A 64 -12.97 -1.81 8.41
C LEU A 64 -12.57 -3.01 9.27
N LEU A 65 -12.78 -4.23 8.77
CA LEU A 65 -12.36 -5.46 9.46
C LEU A 65 -10.84 -5.58 9.55
N SER A 66 -10.09 -5.19 8.51
CA SER A 66 -8.63 -5.23 8.53
C SER A 66 -8.06 -4.26 9.57
N GLN A 67 -8.62 -3.06 9.71
CA GLN A 67 -8.19 -2.09 10.71
C GLN A 67 -8.49 -2.53 12.15
N ALA A 68 -9.53 -3.34 12.37
CA ALA A 68 -9.83 -3.88 13.69
C ALA A 68 -8.78 -4.92 14.15
N HIS A 69 -8.11 -5.59 13.21
CA HIS A 69 -7.01 -6.51 13.50
C HIS A 69 -5.76 -5.77 13.99
N ASP A 70 -5.47 -4.59 13.42
CA ASP A 70 -4.30 -3.77 13.82
C ASP A 70 -4.41 -3.17 15.24
N VAL A 71 -5.60 -3.20 15.87
CA VAL A 71 -5.82 -2.71 17.24
C VAL A 71 -5.59 -3.81 18.31
N LEU A 72 -5.44 -5.07 17.90
CA LEU A 72 -5.35 -6.22 18.79
C LEU A 72 -3.94 -6.83 18.90
N ASP A 73 -2.99 -6.38 18.09
CA ASP A 73 -1.56 -6.74 18.12
C ASP A 73 -0.70 -5.59 18.70
#